data_AF-A0A2T0UCR0-F1
#
_entry.id   AF-A0A2T0UCR0-F1
#
_cell.length_a   1.000
_cell.length_b   1.000
_cell.length_c   1.000
_cell.angle_alpha   90.00
_cell.angle_beta   90.00
_cell.angle_gamma   90.00
#
_symmetry.space_group_name_H-M   'P 1'
#
loop_
_entity.id
_entity.type
_entity.pdbx_description
1 polymer ?
#
loop_
_entity_poly.entity_id
_entity_poly.type
_entity_poly.pdbx_seq_one_letter_code
_entity_poly.pdbx_strand_id
1 'polypeptide(L)'
;MAEPATQPGTVKSEVLGEWFTDNGNQLTLLARPGTGYASVWLSYHGQPVKIGRALHAVGVVREVRWEGLWAEQTDAWKSQQRSHITALIAARHAGQPPAPKAELPSSVLGTFNIDGFRFAVEPTLAPEHAVLSVINVSGGLTPVADLLHDNGHLCGLAPRPGWKSTPEDRKRRWRRESEAILTQATA
;
A
#
# COMPACT_ATOMS: atom_id res chain seq x y z
N MET A 1 -6.31 38.81 -41.46
CA MET A 1 -5.41 38.59 -40.30
C MET A 1 -6.27 37.99 -39.21
N ALA A 2 -6.07 36.71 -38.90
CA ALA A 2 -6.85 36.02 -37.87
C ALA A 2 -6.06 36.05 -36.56
N GLU A 3 -6.71 36.46 -35.47
CA GLU A 3 -6.17 36.40 -34.11
C GLU A 3 -5.83 34.95 -33.73
N PRO A 4 -4.71 34.69 -33.04
CA PRO A 4 -4.43 33.36 -32.54
C PRO A 4 -5.38 33.04 -31.38
N ALA A 5 -6.15 31.96 -31.56
CA ALA A 5 -7.02 31.38 -30.55
C ALA A 5 -6.24 31.10 -29.26
N THR A 6 -6.69 31.70 -28.16
CA THR A 6 -6.17 31.45 -26.81
C THR A 6 -6.37 29.98 -26.45
N GLN A 7 -5.27 29.23 -26.36
CA GLN A 7 -5.30 27.86 -25.83
C GLN A 7 -5.79 27.91 -24.37
N PRO A 8 -6.81 27.12 -23.98
CA PRO A 8 -7.27 27.10 -22.60
C PRO A 8 -6.14 26.56 -21.71
N GLY A 9 -5.69 27.41 -20.79
CA GLY A 9 -4.57 27.14 -19.89
C GLY A 9 -4.72 25.80 -19.17
N THR A 10 -3.76 24.91 -19.38
CA THR A 10 -3.64 23.64 -18.69
C THR A 10 -3.42 23.90 -17.21
N VAL A 11 -4.47 23.77 -16.40
CA VAL A 11 -4.33 23.74 -14.93
C VAL A 11 -3.34 22.63 -14.60
N LYS A 12 -2.14 23.02 -14.15
CA LYS A 12 -1.04 22.10 -13.82
C LYS A 12 -1.54 21.17 -12.72
N SER A 13 -1.68 19.89 -13.04
CA SER A 13 -2.06 18.87 -12.06
C SER A 13 -0.89 18.65 -11.12
N GLU A 14 -1.17 18.42 -9.84
CA GLU A 14 -0.16 18.20 -8.82
C GLU A 14 -0.20 16.77 -8.29
N VAL A 15 0.96 16.25 -7.91
CA VAL A 15 1.10 14.93 -7.30
C VAL A 15 0.70 15.02 -5.82
N LEU A 16 -0.37 14.33 -5.44
CA LEU A 16 -0.76 14.18 -4.04
C LEU A 16 0.08 13.14 -3.31
N GLY A 17 0.51 12.13 -4.03
CA GLY A 17 1.30 11.04 -3.51
C GLY A 17 1.33 9.87 -4.46
N GLU A 18 2.23 8.95 -4.14
CA GLU A 18 2.49 7.75 -4.91
C GLU A 18 2.54 6.57 -3.95
N TRP A 19 2.03 5.43 -4.39
CA TRP A 19 2.10 4.19 -3.63
C TRP A 19 2.29 3.03 -4.60
N PHE A 20 2.74 1.89 -4.11
CA PHE A 20 2.87 0.72 -4.96
C PHE A 20 1.65 -0.17 -4.75
N THR A 21 1.11 -0.71 -5.84
CA THR A 21 0.24 -1.87 -5.75
C THR A 21 1.05 -2.99 -5.18
N ASP A 22 0.30 -3.96 -4.71
CA ASP A 22 0.79 -5.22 -4.27
C ASP A 22 1.82 -5.83 -5.27
N ASN A 23 1.50 -5.88 -6.57
CA ASN A 23 2.40 -6.47 -7.57
C ASN A 23 3.63 -5.61 -7.93
N GLY A 24 3.93 -4.57 -7.15
CA GLY A 24 5.07 -3.69 -7.36
C GLY A 24 4.85 -2.61 -8.42
N ASN A 25 3.61 -2.42 -8.89
CA ASN A 25 3.32 -1.35 -9.84
C ASN A 25 3.11 -0.04 -9.09
N GLN A 26 3.81 1.02 -9.49
CA GLN A 26 3.59 2.33 -8.89
C GLN A 26 2.25 2.91 -9.34
N LEU A 27 1.44 3.40 -8.40
CA LEU A 27 0.36 4.31 -8.67
C LEU A 27 0.68 5.72 -8.19
N THR A 28 0.10 6.69 -8.89
CA THR A 28 0.24 8.11 -8.60
C THR A 28 -1.15 8.74 -8.57
N LEU A 29 -1.45 9.50 -7.51
CA LEU A 29 -2.67 10.29 -7.40
C LEU A 29 -2.36 11.72 -7.80
N LEU A 30 -2.94 12.17 -8.91
CA LEU A 30 -2.80 13.53 -9.42
C LEU A 30 -4.08 14.32 -9.18
N ALA A 31 -4.02 15.43 -8.45
CA ALA A 31 -5.16 16.30 -8.22
C ALA A 31 -5.07 17.61 -9.00
N ARG A 32 -6.23 18.17 -9.34
CA ARG A 32 -6.33 19.53 -9.87
C ARG A 32 -6.72 20.47 -8.73
N PRO A 33 -5.89 21.48 -8.39
CA PRO A 33 -6.18 22.41 -7.31
C PRO A 33 -7.58 23.02 -7.44
N GLY A 34 -8.32 23.08 -6.33
CA GLY A 34 -9.63 23.74 -6.26
C GLY A 34 -10.81 23.02 -6.93
N THR A 35 -10.61 21.85 -7.55
CA THR A 35 -11.67 21.18 -8.33
C THR A 35 -12.37 20.01 -7.61
N GLY A 36 -11.82 19.55 -6.48
CA GLY A 36 -12.32 18.34 -5.81
C GLY A 36 -12.11 17.05 -6.63
N TYR A 37 -11.27 17.10 -7.66
CA TYR A 37 -11.01 16.01 -8.58
C TYR A 37 -9.56 15.53 -8.47
N ALA A 38 -9.40 14.21 -8.35
CA ALA A 38 -8.11 13.53 -8.48
C ALA A 38 -8.20 12.36 -9.47
N SER A 39 -7.12 12.13 -10.21
CA SER A 39 -6.95 11.04 -11.15
C SER A 39 -5.92 10.04 -10.64
N VAL A 40 -6.20 8.75 -10.82
CA VAL A 40 -5.33 7.65 -10.40
C VAL A 40 -4.61 7.11 -11.63
N TRP A 41 -3.29 7.08 -11.56
CA TRP A 41 -2.41 6.63 -12.64
C TRP A 41 -1.61 5.43 -12.18
N LEU A 42 -1.32 4.51 -13.09
CA LEU A 42 -0.53 3.31 -12.90
C LEU A 42 0.69 3.38 -13.82
N SER A 43 1.89 3.20 -13.30
CA SER A 43 3.09 2.97 -14.12
C SER A 43 3.08 1.52 -14.60
N TYR A 44 2.65 1.30 -15.84
CA TYR A 44 2.55 -0.02 -16.46
C TYR A 44 3.60 -0.13 -17.57
N HIS A 45 4.57 -1.04 -17.40
CA HIS A 45 5.75 -1.17 -18.29
C HIS A 45 6.48 0.17 -18.56
N GLY A 46 6.58 1.02 -17.54
CA GLY A 46 7.24 2.33 -17.64
C GLY A 46 6.41 3.43 -18.31
N GLN A 47 5.16 3.15 -18.68
CA GLN A 47 4.23 4.14 -19.22
C GLN A 47 3.10 4.44 -18.23
N PRO A 48 2.79 5.72 -17.95
CA PRO A 48 1.69 6.08 -17.07
C PRO A 48 0.34 5.88 -17.77
N VAL A 49 -0.49 5.00 -17.22
CA VAL A 49 -1.85 4.73 -17.68
C VAL A 49 -2.83 5.24 -16.64
N LYS A 50 -3.81 6.05 -17.04
CA LYS A 50 -4.90 6.46 -16.14
C LYS A 50 -5.84 5.27 -15.93
N ILE A 51 -6.04 4.88 -14.67
CA ILE A 51 -6.84 3.71 -14.31
C ILE A 51 -8.09 4.04 -13.50
N GLY A 52 -8.25 5.29 -13.09
CA GLY A 52 -9.40 5.71 -12.31
C GLY A 52 -9.37 7.18 -11.91
N ARG A 53 -10.34 7.53 -11.07
CA ARG A 53 -10.53 8.88 -10.53
C ARG A 53 -11.20 8.84 -9.17
N ALA A 54 -10.98 9.89 -8.40
CA ALA A 54 -11.64 10.14 -7.13
C ALA A 54 -12.27 11.54 -7.12
N LEU A 55 -13.47 11.62 -6.56
CA LEU A 55 -14.13 12.87 -6.23
C LEU A 55 -14.06 13.09 -4.72
N HIS A 56 -13.69 14.30 -4.32
CA HIS A 56 -13.53 14.65 -2.93
C HIS A 56 -14.01 16.08 -2.65
N ALA A 57 -14.38 16.32 -1.41
CA ALA A 57 -14.73 17.65 -0.91
C ALA A 57 -14.12 17.79 0.49
N VAL A 58 -13.32 18.86 0.70
CA VAL A 58 -12.83 19.23 2.04
C VAL A 58 -12.16 18.02 2.73
N GLY A 59 -11.21 17.37 2.04
CA GLY A 59 -10.44 16.23 2.57
C GLY A 59 -11.18 14.89 2.63
N VAL A 60 -12.48 14.85 2.32
CA VAL A 60 -13.28 13.62 2.36
C VAL A 60 -13.51 13.09 0.94
N VAL A 61 -13.13 11.82 0.72
CA VAL A 61 -13.41 11.11 -0.54
C VAL A 61 -14.88 10.69 -0.59
N ARG A 62 -15.60 11.23 -1.58
CA ARG A 62 -17.00 10.90 -1.84
C ARG A 62 -17.10 9.65 -2.70
N GLU A 63 -16.28 9.59 -3.73
CA GLU A 63 -16.37 8.54 -4.74
C GLU A 63 -14.99 8.18 -5.26
N VAL A 64 -14.78 6.90 -5.54
CA VAL A 64 -13.66 6.39 -6.34
C VAL A 64 -14.25 5.55 -7.45
N ARG A 65 -13.92 5.88 -8.70
CA ARG A 65 -14.30 5.11 -9.89
C ARG A 65 -13.05 4.59 -10.59
N TRP A 66 -13.10 3.33 -10.99
CA TRP A 66 -12.08 2.67 -11.77
C TRP A 66 -12.52 2.63 -13.23
N GLU A 67 -11.57 2.73 -14.16
CA GLU A 67 -11.80 2.83 -15.60
C GLU A 67 -11.24 1.59 -16.32
N GLY A 68 -11.84 1.21 -17.45
CA GLY A 68 -11.37 0.09 -18.28
C GLY A 68 -11.26 -1.25 -17.54
N LEU A 69 -10.22 -2.02 -17.83
CA LEU A 69 -9.93 -3.33 -17.21
C LEU A 69 -9.76 -3.28 -15.69
N TRP A 70 -9.56 -2.09 -15.11
CA TRP A 70 -9.35 -1.88 -13.68
C TRP A 70 -10.68 -1.81 -12.92
N ALA A 71 -11.79 -1.60 -13.63
CA ALA A 71 -13.14 -1.75 -13.08
C ALA A 71 -13.45 -3.21 -12.72
N GLU A 72 -12.80 -4.18 -13.35
CA GLU A 72 -12.99 -5.63 -13.13
C GLU A 72 -12.11 -6.18 -11.99
N GLN A 73 -11.27 -5.34 -11.36
CA GLN A 73 -10.45 -5.76 -10.23
C GLN A 73 -11.31 -6.16 -9.02
N THR A 74 -10.74 -6.97 -8.13
CA THR A 74 -11.46 -7.46 -6.95
C THR A 74 -11.84 -6.33 -5.99
N ASP A 75 -12.93 -6.51 -5.23
CA ASP A 75 -13.38 -5.51 -4.26
C ASP A 75 -12.36 -5.29 -3.13
N ALA A 76 -11.61 -6.32 -2.76
CA ALA A 76 -10.51 -6.21 -1.80
C ALA A 76 -9.43 -5.26 -2.30
N TRP A 77 -8.99 -5.43 -3.55
CA TRP A 77 -8.01 -4.53 -4.19
C TRP A 77 -8.54 -3.11 -4.25
N LYS A 78 -9.77 -2.91 -4.74
CA LYS A 78 -10.40 -1.58 -4.85
C LYS A 78 -10.51 -0.88 -3.49
N SER A 79 -10.86 -1.62 -2.44
CA SER A 79 -11.00 -1.10 -1.07
C SER A 79 -9.67 -0.66 -0.47
N GLN A 80 -8.59 -1.41 -0.73
CA GLN A 80 -7.23 -1.04 -0.36
C GLN A 80 -6.81 0.25 -1.07
N GLN A 81 -6.98 0.31 -2.39
CA GLN A 81 -6.61 1.51 -3.15
C GLN A 81 -7.42 2.74 -2.71
N ARG A 82 -8.72 2.55 -2.42
CA ARG A 82 -9.58 3.62 -1.87
C ARG A 82 -9.05 4.14 -0.53
N SER A 83 -8.56 3.27 0.34
CA SER A 83 -7.97 3.67 1.62
C SER A 83 -6.74 4.56 1.42
N HIS A 84 -5.84 4.19 0.49
CA HIS A 84 -4.67 5.00 0.14
C HIS A 84 -5.07 6.38 -0.42
N ILE A 85 -6.00 6.41 -1.38
CA ILE A 85 -6.50 7.65 -1.97
C ILE A 85 -7.11 8.56 -0.90
N THR A 86 -7.87 7.99 0.04
CA THR A 86 -8.50 8.74 1.13
C THR A 86 -7.47 9.37 2.06
N ALA A 87 -6.45 8.60 2.46
CA ALA A 87 -5.37 9.11 3.31
C ALA A 87 -4.61 10.28 2.64
N LEU A 88 -4.28 10.16 1.35
CA LEU A 88 -3.56 11.20 0.61
C LEU A 88 -4.39 12.49 0.46
N ILE A 89 -5.69 12.37 0.19
CA ILE A 89 -6.59 13.53 0.07
C ILE A 89 -6.81 14.21 1.43
N ALA A 90 -6.96 13.44 2.50
CA ALA A 90 -7.10 13.97 3.86
C ALA A 90 -5.83 14.71 4.30
N ALA A 91 -4.66 14.10 4.12
CA ALA A 91 -3.36 14.70 4.45
C ALA A 91 -3.13 16.02 3.71
N ARG A 92 -3.39 16.04 2.40
CA ARG A 92 -3.30 17.26 1.58
C ARG A 92 -4.24 18.34 2.09
N HIS A 93 -5.47 18.01 2.47
CA HIS A 93 -6.39 19.02 3.00
C HIS A 93 -5.93 19.57 4.36
N ALA A 94 -5.39 18.72 5.23
CA ALA A 94 -4.84 19.13 6.51
C ALA A 94 -3.54 19.96 6.40
N GLY A 95 -3.05 20.23 5.18
CA GLY A 95 -1.76 20.91 4.97
C GLY A 95 -0.57 20.08 5.43
N GLN A 96 -0.76 18.78 5.65
CA GLN A 96 0.31 17.88 6.01
C GLN A 96 1.05 17.45 4.74
N PRO A 97 2.38 17.47 4.72
CA PRO A 97 3.11 16.84 3.63
C PRO A 97 2.67 15.38 3.53
N PRO A 98 2.63 14.78 2.32
CA PRO A 98 2.44 13.34 2.20
C PRO A 98 3.46 12.68 3.12
N ALA A 99 2.99 11.80 4.00
CA ALA A 99 3.86 11.19 4.98
C ALA A 99 5.09 10.64 4.23
N PRO A 100 6.33 11.02 4.62
CA PRO A 100 7.50 10.42 4.01
C PRO A 100 7.34 8.90 4.11
N LYS A 101 7.86 8.16 3.11
CA LYS A 101 7.98 6.69 3.22
C LYS A 101 8.64 6.43 4.56
N ALA A 102 7.87 6.04 5.57
CA ALA A 102 8.45 5.92 6.89
C ALA A 102 9.45 4.78 6.80
N GLU A 103 10.68 5.07 7.19
CA GLU A 103 11.68 4.04 7.37
C GLU A 103 11.09 3.03 8.35
N LEU A 104 11.22 1.75 7.98
CA LEU A 104 10.75 0.70 8.86
C LEU A 104 11.52 0.78 10.19
N PRO A 105 10.87 0.45 11.32
CA PRO A 105 11.58 0.35 12.59
C PRO A 105 12.85 -0.48 12.43
N SER A 106 13.97 -0.02 12.98
CA SER A 106 15.26 -0.73 12.93
C SER A 106 15.20 -2.10 13.60
N SER A 107 14.17 -2.35 14.41
CA SER A 107 13.88 -3.65 15.02
C SER A 107 13.34 -4.68 14.03
N VAL A 108 12.86 -4.29 12.84
CA VAL A 108 12.37 -5.24 11.83
C VAL A 108 13.51 -6.15 11.38
N LEU A 109 13.34 -7.47 11.55
CA LEU A 109 14.36 -8.48 11.19
C LEU A 109 14.51 -8.61 9.68
N GLY A 110 13.43 -8.42 8.95
CA GLY A 110 13.42 -8.49 7.49
C GLY A 110 12.03 -8.28 6.91
N THR A 111 11.98 -8.16 5.58
CA THR A 111 10.72 -7.98 4.84
C THR A 111 10.63 -8.88 3.63
N PHE A 112 9.41 -9.27 3.26
CA PHE A 112 9.12 -10.01 2.03
C PHE A 112 7.81 -9.54 1.40
N ASN A 113 7.55 -9.95 0.15
CA ASN A 113 6.32 -9.62 -0.58
C ASN A 113 5.57 -10.90 -0.98
N ILE A 114 4.30 -11.05 -0.59
CA ILE A 114 3.44 -12.17 -0.99
C ILE A 114 2.09 -11.66 -1.46
N ASP A 115 1.69 -12.10 -2.65
CA ASP A 115 0.49 -11.62 -3.36
C ASP A 115 0.41 -10.09 -3.33
N GLY A 116 1.62 -9.53 -3.31
CA GLY A 116 1.97 -8.14 -3.25
C GLY A 116 1.71 -7.37 -1.95
N PHE A 117 1.16 -7.98 -0.92
CA PHE A 117 1.31 -7.40 0.41
C PHE A 117 2.80 -7.43 0.80
N ARG A 118 3.31 -6.29 1.27
CA ARG A 118 4.63 -6.22 1.91
C ARG A 118 4.48 -6.59 3.37
N PHE A 119 5.25 -7.56 3.83
CA PHE A 119 5.25 -8.01 5.21
C PHE A 119 6.59 -7.74 5.88
N ALA A 120 6.55 -7.52 7.18
CA ALA A 120 7.70 -7.44 8.07
C ALA A 120 7.64 -8.57 9.10
N VAL A 121 8.80 -9.15 9.42
CA VAL A 121 8.97 -9.99 10.59
C VAL A 121 9.56 -9.13 11.70
N GLU A 122 8.85 -9.04 12.82
CA GLU A 122 9.22 -8.25 13.99
C GLU A 122 9.61 -9.18 15.15
N PRO A 123 10.70 -8.88 15.88
CA PRO A 123 11.03 -9.60 17.09
C PRO A 123 10.07 -9.19 18.21
N THR A 124 9.90 -10.05 19.21
CA THR A 124 9.27 -9.67 20.47
C THR A 124 10.28 -9.71 21.62
N LEU A 125 9.81 -9.42 22.85
CA LEU A 125 10.64 -9.56 24.04
C LEU A 125 11.00 -11.03 24.34
N ALA A 126 10.18 -11.97 23.88
CA ALA A 126 10.44 -13.39 24.02
C ALA A 126 11.23 -13.88 22.78
N PRO A 127 12.45 -14.43 22.95
CA PRO A 127 13.31 -14.82 21.83
C PRO A 127 12.73 -15.94 20.95
N GLU A 128 11.77 -16.72 21.46
CA GLU A 128 11.04 -17.75 20.75
C GLU A 128 9.80 -17.24 19.98
N HIS A 129 9.51 -15.94 20.07
CA HIS A 129 8.30 -15.33 19.51
C HIS A 129 8.63 -14.12 18.62
N ALA A 130 8.07 -14.16 17.42
CA ALA A 130 8.07 -13.06 16.46
C ALA A 130 6.65 -12.74 16.00
N VAL A 131 6.47 -11.57 15.39
CA VAL A 131 5.20 -11.12 14.81
C VAL A 131 5.38 -10.92 13.31
N LEU A 132 4.45 -11.47 12.54
CA LEU A 132 4.29 -11.13 11.15
C LEU A 132 3.33 -9.95 11.03
N SER A 133 3.79 -8.86 10.43
CA SER A 133 2.98 -7.66 10.20
C SER A 133 2.88 -7.31 8.73
N VAL A 134 1.74 -6.80 8.30
CA VAL A 134 1.63 -6.10 7.02
C VAL A 134 2.17 -4.69 7.18
N ILE A 135 3.02 -4.28 6.25
CA ILE A 135 3.55 -2.93 6.15
C ILE A 135 2.58 -2.09 5.32
N ASN A 136 2.03 -1.04 5.92
CA ASN A 136 1.25 -0.05 5.18
C ASN A 136 2.19 0.97 4.48
N VAL A 137 1.61 1.81 3.62
CA VAL A 137 2.38 2.80 2.82
C VAL A 137 3.05 3.89 3.66
N SER A 138 2.60 4.10 4.89
CA SER A 138 3.20 5.00 5.87
C SER A 138 4.23 4.29 6.74
N GLY A 139 4.68 3.09 6.36
CA GLY A 139 5.61 2.24 7.13
C GLY A 139 5.03 1.71 8.44
N GLY A 140 3.74 1.90 8.68
CA GLY A 140 3.05 1.37 9.86
C GLY A 140 2.88 -0.14 9.77
N LEU A 141 3.13 -0.81 10.89
CA LEU A 141 3.06 -2.26 11.02
C LEU A 141 1.72 -2.66 11.61
N THR A 142 0.98 -3.52 10.90
CA THR A 142 -0.26 -4.10 11.39
C THR A 142 -0.07 -5.60 11.60
N PRO A 143 -0.07 -6.10 12.85
CA PRO A 143 0.11 -7.52 13.13
C PRO A 143 -0.96 -8.39 12.49
N VAL A 144 -0.54 -9.42 11.75
CA VAL A 144 -1.43 -10.36 11.06
C VAL A 144 -1.27 -11.80 11.52
N ALA A 145 -0.10 -12.18 12.06
CA ALA A 145 0.11 -13.48 12.66
C ALA A 145 1.17 -13.46 13.75
N ASP A 146 1.04 -14.34 14.73
CA ASP A 146 2.07 -14.65 15.71
C ASP A 146 2.88 -15.85 15.22
N LEU A 147 4.20 -15.75 15.35
CA LEU A 147 5.18 -16.71 14.85
C LEU A 147 5.94 -17.31 16.04
N LEU A 148 5.82 -18.61 16.27
CA LEU A 148 6.61 -19.32 17.28
C LEU A 148 7.75 -20.05 16.58
N HIS A 149 8.97 -19.84 17.05
CA HIS A 149 10.16 -20.44 16.47
C HIS A 149 11.18 -20.89 17.53
N ASP A 150 12.05 -21.82 17.13
CA ASP A 150 13.21 -22.25 17.88
C ASP A 150 14.45 -22.06 17.00
N ASN A 151 15.36 -21.17 17.41
CA ASN A 151 16.59 -20.82 16.67
C ASN A 151 16.36 -20.55 15.16
N GLY A 152 15.33 -19.78 14.85
CA GLY A 152 14.98 -19.41 13.48
C GLY A 152 13.98 -20.34 12.78
N HIS A 153 13.80 -21.57 13.28
CA HIS A 153 12.89 -22.57 12.71
C HIS A 153 11.46 -22.41 13.21
N LEU A 154 10.48 -22.28 12.30
CA LEU A 154 9.09 -22.02 12.68
C LEU A 154 8.38 -23.29 13.18
N CYS A 155 8.11 -23.33 14.48
CA CYS A 155 7.28 -24.34 15.13
C CYS A 155 5.78 -24.05 14.96
N GLY A 156 5.38 -22.77 14.95
CA GLY A 156 3.98 -22.37 14.92
C GLY A 156 3.72 -21.06 14.16
N LEU A 157 2.54 -20.97 13.54
CA LEU A 157 2.03 -19.74 12.94
C LEU A 157 0.54 -19.62 13.28
N ALA A 158 0.17 -18.57 13.99
CA ALA A 158 -1.19 -18.31 14.44
C ALA A 158 -1.72 -16.99 13.85
N PRO A 159 -2.60 -17.03 12.83
CA PRO A 159 -3.18 -15.82 12.27
C PRO A 159 -4.08 -15.10 13.28
N ARG A 160 -3.95 -13.77 13.35
CA ARG A 160 -4.75 -12.91 14.21
C ARG A 160 -6.18 -12.75 13.71
N PRO A 161 -7.13 -12.29 14.56
CA PRO A 161 -8.49 -11.95 14.12
C PRO A 161 -8.47 -11.02 12.89
N GLY A 162 -9.34 -11.30 11.91
CA GLY A 162 -9.33 -10.64 10.60
C GLY A 162 -8.47 -11.34 9.53
N TRP A 163 -7.55 -12.22 9.93
CA TRP A 163 -6.64 -12.94 9.02
C TRP A 163 -6.76 -14.46 9.08
N LYS A 164 -7.70 -14.98 9.89
CA LYS A 164 -7.92 -16.44 10.05
C LYS A 164 -8.34 -17.12 8.75
N SER A 165 -9.13 -16.44 7.92
CA SER A 165 -9.60 -16.91 6.60
C SER A 165 -8.58 -16.76 5.48
N THR A 166 -7.33 -16.39 5.80
CA THR A 166 -6.25 -16.35 4.82
C THR A 166 -6.11 -17.72 4.14
N PRO A 167 -6.00 -17.80 2.80
CA PRO A 167 -5.83 -19.06 2.10
C PRO A 167 -4.61 -19.85 2.60
N GLU A 168 -4.73 -21.17 2.69
CA GLU A 168 -3.65 -22.03 3.21
C GLU A 168 -2.35 -21.92 2.40
N ASP A 169 -2.45 -21.78 1.08
CA ASP A 169 -1.27 -21.58 0.22
C ASP A 169 -0.53 -20.28 0.57
N ARG A 170 -1.26 -19.22 0.92
CA ARG A 170 -0.66 -17.97 1.40
C ARG A 170 -0.01 -18.17 2.77
N LYS A 171 -0.65 -18.87 3.70
CA LYS A 171 -0.05 -19.19 5.01
C LYS A 171 1.22 -20.03 4.87
N ARG A 172 1.26 -20.98 3.93
CA ARG A 172 2.47 -21.76 3.62
C ARG A 172 3.61 -20.88 3.12
N ARG A 173 3.31 -19.92 2.24
CA ARG A 173 4.31 -18.93 1.79
C ARG A 173 4.76 -18.02 2.94
N TRP A 174 3.83 -17.52 3.77
CA TRP A 174 4.18 -16.74 4.97
C TRP A 174 5.16 -17.49 5.87
N ARG A 175 4.90 -18.77 6.14
CA ARG A 175 5.80 -19.62 6.93
C ARG A 175 7.18 -19.69 6.29
N ARG A 176 7.27 -20.03 5.00
CA ARG A 176 8.57 -20.17 4.31
C ARG A 176 9.40 -18.89 4.35
N GLU A 177 8.81 -17.76 3.98
CA GLU A 177 9.54 -16.48 3.91
C GLU A 177 9.92 -15.99 5.32
N SER A 178 9.03 -16.16 6.30
CA SER A 178 9.30 -15.74 7.68
C SER A 178 10.40 -16.60 8.32
N GLU A 179 10.39 -17.91 8.10
CA GLU A 179 11.43 -18.83 8.57
C GLU A 179 12.80 -18.50 7.97
N ALA A 180 12.86 -18.15 6.67
CA ALA A 180 14.10 -17.73 6.03
C ALA A 180 14.70 -16.48 6.70
N ILE A 181 13.87 -15.49 7.01
CA ILE A 181 14.29 -14.26 7.71
C ILE A 181 14.73 -14.57 9.14
N LEU A 182 13.96 -15.37 9.87
CA LEU A 182 14.27 -15.72 11.25
C LEU A 182 15.58 -16.51 11.34
N THR A 183 15.80 -17.47 10.43
CA THR A 183 17.04 -18.25 10.36
C THR A 183 18.25 -17.36 10.10
N GLN A 184 18.13 -16.37 9.21
CA GLN A 184 19.21 -15.41 8.94
C GLN A 184 19.48 -14.48 10.13
N ALA A 185 18.45 -14.10 10.88
CA ALA A 185 18.60 -13.24 12.05
C ALA A 185 19.23 -13.96 13.26
N THR A 186 19.17 -15.29 13.30
CA THR A 186 19.73 -16.11 14.40
C THR A 186 21.09 -16.73 14.08
N ALA A 187 21.59 -16.58 12.84
CA ALA A 187 22.90 -17.09 12.39
C ALA A 187 24.04 -16.11 12.73
#